data_AF-A0A951CR82-F1
#
_entry.id   AF-A0A951CR82-F1
#
_cell.length_a   1.000
_cell.length_b   1.000
_cell.length_c   1.000
_cell.angle_alpha   90.00
_cell.angle_beta   90.00
_cell.angle_gamma   90.00
#
_symmetry.space_group_name_H-M   'P 1'
#
loop_
_entity.id
_entity.type
_entity.pdbx_description
1 polymer ?
#
loop_
_entity_poly.entity_id
_entity_poly.type
_entity_poly.pdbx_seq_one_letter_code
_entity_poly.pdbx_strand_id
1 'polypeptide(L)' 'MDADWRTHGVKVIPKDSLDTNTPQTPGMNRAAAIDFARAGAQKIWAGTVSI' A
#
# COMPACT_ATOMS: atom_id res chain seq x y z
N MET A 1 0.08 -26.80 -6.42
CA MET A 1 1.16 -25.95 -6.95
C MET A 1 0.99 -24.60 -6.28
N ASP A 2 2.00 -24.16 -5.53
CA ASP A 2 1.96 -22.85 -4.88
C ASP A 2 1.89 -21.75 -5.95
N ALA A 3 1.07 -20.73 -5.71
CA ALA A 3 0.97 -19.59 -6.62
C ALA A 3 2.31 -18.85 -6.66
N ASP A 4 2.81 -18.52 -7.86
CA ASP A 4 4.04 -17.74 -8.01
C ASP A 4 3.86 -16.39 -7.29
N TRP A 5 4.63 -16.20 -6.21
CA TRP A 5 4.57 -15.00 -5.36
C TRP A 5 4.88 -13.74 -6.15
N ARG A 6 5.71 -13.84 -7.20
CA ARG A 6 6.13 -12.67 -7.99
C ARG A 6 4.96 -12.06 -8.75
N THR A 7 4.01 -12.88 -9.18
CA THR A 7 2.83 -12.44 -9.96
C THR A 7 1.56 -12.38 -9.11
N HIS A 8 1.47 -13.14 -8.01
CA HIS A 8 0.25 -13.25 -7.20
C HIS A 8 0.40 -12.75 -5.77
N GLY A 9 1.63 -12.62 -5.26
CA GLY A 9 1.93 -12.17 -3.89
C GLY A 9 2.35 -10.70 -3.79
N VAL A 10 2.61 -10.04 -4.92
CA VAL A 10 3.00 -8.62 -4.97
C VAL A 10 1.84 -7.78 -5.49
N LYS A 11 1.53 -6.69 -4.78
CA LYS A 11 0.60 -5.66 -5.23
C LYS A 11 1.32 -4.33 -5.40
N VAL A 12 1.24 -3.75 -6.59
CA VAL A 12 1.81 -2.43 -6.89
C VAL A 12 0.72 -1.38 -6.74
N ILE A 13 1.01 -0.31 -6.00
CA ILE A 13 0.13 0.84 -5.82
C ILE A 13 0.79 2.08 -6.48
N PRO A 14 0.34 2.49 -7.67
CA PRO A 14 0.84 3.70 -8.34
C PRO A 14 0.56 4.98 -7.54
N LYS A 15 1.43 6.00 -7.70
CA LYS A 15 1.34 7.28 -6.95
C LYS A 15 0.04 8.06 -7.14
N ASP A 16 -0.62 7.86 -8.27
CA ASP A 16 -1.85 8.52 -8.69
C ASP A 16 -3.10 7.74 -8.26
N SER A 17 -2.91 6.54 -7.73
CA SER A 17 -4.00 5.68 -7.25
C SER A 17 -4.27 5.82 -5.75
N LEU A 18 -3.56 6.70 -5.03
CA LEU A 18 -3.64 6.80 -3.57
C LEU A 18 -5.04 7.22 -3.08
N ASP A 19 -5.47 6.70 -1.94
CA ASP A 19 -6.75 7.07 -1.33
C ASP A 19 -6.60 8.32 -0.48
N THR A 20 -7.26 9.42 -0.86
CA THR A 20 -7.25 10.68 -0.12
C THR A 20 -8.27 10.74 1.01
N ASN A 21 -9.14 9.73 1.15
CA ASN A 21 -10.14 9.63 2.22
C ASN A 21 -9.49 9.20 3.55
N THR A 22 -8.50 9.98 3.98
CA THR A 22 -7.80 9.80 5.25
C THR A 22 -8.01 11.03 6.13
N PRO A 23 -7.92 10.92 7.48
CA PRO A 23 -7.90 12.09 8.35
C PRO A 23 -6.81 13.07 7.92
N GLN A 24 -7.20 14.29 7.58
CA GLN A 24 -6.30 15.30 7.03
C GLN A 24 -5.62 16.13 8.13
N THR A 25 -4.46 16.69 7.78
CA THR A 25 -3.77 17.68 8.60
C THR A 25 -3.72 18.98 7.80
N PRO A 26 -4.11 20.14 8.36
CA PRO A 26 -4.07 21.41 7.64
C PRO A 26 -2.71 21.66 6.99
N GLY A 27 -2.70 21.96 5.69
CA GLY A 27 -1.46 22.20 4.93
C GLY A 27 -0.76 20.96 4.40
N MET A 28 -1.26 19.74 4.66
CA MET A 28 -0.68 18.49 4.16
C MET A 28 -1.71 17.65 3.40
N ASN A 29 -1.38 17.21 2.19
CA ASN A 29 -2.18 16.22 1.47
C ASN A 29 -1.85 14.82 1.99
N ARG A 30 -2.74 14.23 2.80
CA ARG A 30 -2.60 12.87 3.31
C ARG A 30 -3.34 11.90 2.42
N ALA A 31 -2.63 10.90 1.91
CA ALA A 31 -3.22 9.81 1.13
C ALA A 31 -2.65 8.45 1.54
N ALA A 32 -3.49 7.42 1.56
CA ALA A 32 -3.14 6.05 1.89
C ALA A 32 -2.80 5.25 0.62
N ALA A 33 -1.63 4.61 0.61
CA ALA A 33 -1.27 3.62 -0.39
C ALA A 33 -1.83 2.23 -0.03
N ILE A 34 -1.71 1.86 1.25
CA ILE A 34 -2.01 0.54 1.80
C ILE A 34 -3.06 0.69 2.90
N ASP A 35 -4.18 -0.02 2.74
CA ASP A 35 -5.21 -0.21 3.77
C ASP A 35 -5.93 -1.56 3.58
N PHE A 36 -6.92 -1.84 4.43
CA PHE A 36 -7.71 -3.08 4.34
C PHE A 36 -8.53 -3.18 3.05
N ALA A 37 -9.22 -2.13 2.64
CA ALA A 37 -10.08 -2.14 1.45
C ALA A 37 -9.28 -2.31 0.15
N ARG A 38 -8.06 -1.78 0.11
CA ARG A 38 -7.17 -1.77 -1.04
C ARG A 38 -6.27 -3.00 -1.07
N ALA A 39 -5.63 -3.34 0.03
CA ALA A 39 -4.57 -4.36 0.07
C ALA A 39 -4.90 -5.55 0.97
N GLY A 40 -6.06 -5.57 1.64
CA GLY A 40 -6.40 -6.59 2.63
C GLY A 40 -5.49 -6.54 3.87
N ALA A 41 -4.78 -5.42 4.08
CA ALA A 41 -3.77 -5.31 5.12
C ALA A 41 -4.44 -5.24 6.50
N GLN A 42 -4.19 -6.28 7.32
CA GLN A 42 -4.56 -6.28 8.75
C GLN A 42 -3.40 -5.81 9.64
N LYS A 43 -2.16 -5.97 9.15
CA LYS A 43 -0.90 -5.56 9.80
C LYS A 43 0.06 -5.12 8.70
N ILE A 44 0.93 -4.16 8.99
CA ILE A 44 1.92 -3.63 8.04
C ILE A 44 3.32 -3.84 8.60
N TRP A 45 4.21 -4.37 7.76
CA TRP A 45 5.65 -4.43 8.00
C TRP A 45 6.36 -3.69 6.86
N ALA A 46 7.26 -2.78 7.20
CA ALA A 46 8.05 -2.03 6.23
C ALA A 46 9.54 -2.35 6.47
N GLY A 47 10.26 -2.63 5.38
CA GLY A 47 11.71 -2.88 5.40
C GLY A 47 12.38 -2.21 4.20
N THR A 48 13.65 -1.85 4.36
CA THR A 48 14.48 -1.30 3.29
C THR A 48 15.38 -2.41 2.74
N VAL A 49 15.50 -2.51 1.42
CA VAL A 49 16.54 -3.32 0.79
C VAL A 49 17.59 -2.39 0.20
N SER A 50 18.85 -2.61 0.55
CA SER A 50 19.99 -2.02 -0.16
C SER A 50 20.28 -2.92 -1.36
N ILE A 51 20.23 -2.35 -2.56
CA ILE A 51 20.53 -3.03 -3.84
C ILE A 51 21.94 -2.64 -4.28
#